data_AF-A0A392P662-F1
#
_entry.id   AF-A0A392P662-F1
#
_cell.length_a   1.000
_cell.length_b   1.000
_cell.length_c   1.000
_cell.angle_alpha   90.00
_cell.angle_beta   90.00
_cell.angle_gamma   90.00
#
_symmetry.space_group_name_H-M   'P 1'
#
loop_
_entity.id
_entity.type
_entity.pdbx_description
1 polymer ?
#
loop_
_entity_poly.entity_id
_entity_poly.type
_entity_poly.pdbx_seq_one_letter_code
_entity_poly.pdbx_strand_id
1 'polypeptide(L)'
;MDYLMPLYLSTCREEANELCQTLENNEDKSRTASEMADVLYHAMVLLALKDVKVEDVLQVLRQRFSKSGIEEKRSRATHKSVEN
;
A
#
# COMPACT_ATOMS: atom_id res chain seq x y z
N MET A 1 -25.06 -7.86 -10.20
CA MET A 1 -23.89 -7.51 -9.36
C MET A 1 -22.89 -8.66 -9.25
N ASP A 2 -23.31 -9.91 -9.47
CA ASP A 2 -22.51 -11.13 -9.20
C ASP A 2 -21.35 -11.40 -10.18
N TYR A 3 -21.34 -10.78 -11.36
CA TYR A 3 -20.26 -10.94 -12.36
C TYR A 3 -19.20 -9.83 -12.33
N LEU A 4 -19.46 -8.73 -11.62
CA LEU A 4 -18.56 -7.57 -11.61
C LEU A 4 -17.36 -7.80 -10.69
N MET A 5 -17.59 -8.43 -9.54
CA MET A 5 -16.57 -8.63 -8.50
C MET A 5 -15.39 -9.51 -8.97
N PRO A 6 -15.59 -10.64 -9.66
CA PRO A 6 -14.47 -11.44 -10.17
C PRO A 6 -13.59 -10.69 -11.17
N LEU A 7 -14.19 -9.82 -11.99
CA LEU A 7 -13.48 -9.04 -13.01
C LEU A 7 -12.58 -7.97 -12.38
N TYR A 8 -13.09 -7.19 -11.42
CA TYR A 8 -12.26 -6.18 -10.76
C TYR A 8 -11.16 -6.77 -9.87
N LEU A 9 -11.37 -7.98 -9.34
CA LEU A 9 -10.33 -8.71 -8.61
C LEU A 9 -9.24 -9.24 -9.55
N SER A 10 -9.57 -9.62 -10.79
CA SER A 10 -8.56 -10.04 -11.76
C SER A 10 -7.70 -8.86 -12.19
N THR A 11 -8.30 -7.71 -12.50
CA THR A 11 -7.54 -6.53 -12.92
C THR A 11 -6.63 -6.04 -11.79
N CYS A 12 -7.12 -5.89 -10.56
CA CYS A 12 -6.26 -5.47 -9.43
C CYS A 12 -5.05 -6.39 -9.19
N ARG A 13 -5.21 -7.70 -9.46
CA ARG A 13 -4.11 -8.67 -9.35
C ARG A 13 -3.12 -8.53 -10.51
N GLU A 14 -3.62 -8.25 -11.71
CA GLU A 14 -2.81 -8.01 -12.90
C GLU A 14 -1.92 -6.78 -12.71
N GLU A 15 -2.49 -5.64 -12.30
CA GLU A 15 -1.71 -4.42 -12.04
C GLU A 15 -0.65 -4.61 -10.93
N ALA A 16 -0.99 -5.35 -9.88
CA ALA A 16 -0.03 -5.66 -8.82
C ALA A 16 1.14 -6.50 -9.34
N ASN A 17 0.88 -7.40 -10.29
CA ASN A 17 1.89 -8.20 -10.94
C ASN A 17 2.71 -7.36 -11.93
N GLU A 18 2.11 -6.45 -12.70
CA GLU A 18 2.85 -5.51 -13.57
C GLU A 18 3.77 -4.63 -12.74
N LEU A 19 3.30 -4.08 -11.61
CA LEU A 19 4.15 -3.34 -10.67
C LEU A 19 5.35 -4.17 -10.20
N CYS A 20 5.16 -5.44 -9.83
CA CYS A 20 6.27 -6.32 -9.47
C CYS A 20 7.26 -6.51 -10.62
N GLN A 21 6.76 -6.75 -11.83
CA GLN A 21 7.59 -6.93 -13.02
C GLN A 21 8.43 -5.69 -13.33
N THR A 22 7.86 -4.48 -13.24
CA THR A 22 8.62 -3.24 -13.48
C THR A 22 9.80 -3.11 -12.52
N LEU A 23 9.62 -3.50 -11.26
CA LEU A 23 10.67 -3.48 -10.24
C LEU A 23 11.72 -4.58 -10.48
N GLU A 24 11.29 -5.79 -10.85
CA GLU A 24 12.19 -6.92 -11.16
C GLU A 24 13.06 -6.62 -12.39
N ASN A 25 12.47 -6.01 -13.41
CA ASN A 25 13.13 -5.65 -14.66
C ASN A 25 13.97 -4.37 -14.56
N ASN A 26 13.94 -3.66 -13.42
CA ASN A 26 14.56 -2.34 -13.23
C ASN A 26 14.11 -1.34 -14.30
N GLU A 27 12.82 -1.34 -14.63
CA GLU A 27 12.21 -0.37 -15.54
C GLU A 27 12.25 1.04 -14.94
N ASP A 28 11.98 2.05 -15.77
CA ASP A 28 12.14 3.43 -15.36
C ASP A 28 11.07 3.88 -14.35
N LYS A 29 11.37 4.99 -13.68
CA LYS A 29 10.52 5.56 -12.62
C LYS A 29 9.13 5.95 -13.11
N SER A 30 8.99 6.35 -14.37
CA SER A 30 7.70 6.71 -14.96
C SER A 30 6.82 5.48 -15.11
N ARG A 31 7.37 4.37 -15.59
CA ARG A 31 6.62 3.11 -15.70
C ARG A 31 6.22 2.59 -14.31
N THR A 32 7.14 2.59 -13.35
CA THR A 32 6.82 2.21 -11.95
C THR A 32 5.69 3.07 -11.36
N ALA A 33 5.71 4.38 -11.62
CA ALA A 33 4.66 5.29 -11.16
C ALA A 33 3.31 5.02 -11.84
N SER A 34 3.31 4.66 -13.12
CA SER A 34 2.11 4.28 -13.86
C SER A 34 1.47 3.04 -13.26
N GLU A 35 2.22 1.94 -13.10
CA GLU A 35 1.67 0.68 -12.56
C GLU A 35 1.15 0.85 -11.14
N MET A 36 1.86 1.62 -10.31
CA MET A 36 1.39 1.91 -8.96
C MET A 36 0.10 2.74 -8.97
N ALA A 37 -0.08 3.64 -9.94
CA ALA A 37 -1.32 4.38 -10.07
C ALA A 37 -2.49 3.46 -10.45
N ASP A 38 -2.27 2.48 -11.34
CA ASP A 38 -3.28 1.51 -11.75
C ASP A 38 -3.66 0.57 -10.59
N VAL A 39 -2.68 0.09 -9.82
CA VAL A 39 -2.91 -0.66 -8.57
C VAL A 39 -3.80 0.14 -7.60
N LEU A 40 -3.46 1.40 -7.35
CA LEU A 40 -4.22 2.25 -6.42
C LEU A 40 -5.64 2.52 -6.94
N TYR A 41 -5.80 2.75 -8.25
CA TYR A 41 -7.10 2.95 -8.87
C TYR A 41 -8.00 1.74 -8.66
N HIS A 42 -7.53 0.54 -9.03
CA HIS A 42 -8.30 -0.68 -8.89
C HIS A 42 -8.57 -1.04 -7.42
N ALA A 43 -7.63 -0.76 -6.51
CA ALA A 43 -7.87 -0.92 -5.08
C ALA A 43 -9.01 -0.01 -4.58
N MET A 44 -9.06 1.25 -5.00
CA MET A 44 -10.15 2.18 -4.64
C MET A 44 -11.51 1.72 -5.18
N VAL A 45 -11.56 1.20 -6.41
CA VAL A 45 -12.79 0.63 -6.98
C VAL A 45 -13.27 -0.57 -6.16
N LEU A 46 -12.37 -1.46 -5.75
CA LEU A 46 -12.70 -2.61 -4.91
C LEU A 46 -13.21 -2.21 -3.52
N LEU A 47 -12.65 -1.16 -2.92
CA LEU A 47 -13.14 -0.61 -1.64
C LEU A 47 -14.58 -0.10 -1.77
N ALA A 48 -14.87 0.67 -2.83
CA ALA A 48 -16.21 1.16 -3.10
C ALA A 48 -17.23 0.02 -3.32
N LEU A 49 -16.84 -1.07 -4.01
CA LEU A 49 -17.67 -2.26 -4.19
C LEU A 49 -18.01 -2.98 -2.88
N LYS A 50 -17.16 -2.83 -1.85
CA LYS A 50 -17.37 -3.40 -0.51
C LYS A 50 -17.91 -2.40 0.50
N ASP A 51 -18.28 -1.19 0.06
CA ASP A 51 -18.74 -0.10 0.91
C ASP A 51 -17.74 0.25 2.02
N VAL A 52 -16.44 0.12 1.72
CA VAL A 52 -15.35 0.50 2.63
C VAL A 52 -14.88 1.90 2.28
N LYS A 53 -14.87 2.79 3.28
CA LYS A 53 -14.42 4.17 3.10
C LYS A 53 -12.90 4.25 3.08
N VAL A 54 -12.36 5.18 2.27
CA VAL A 54 -10.91 5.42 2.20
C VAL A 54 -10.36 5.88 3.55
N GLU A 55 -11.15 6.63 4.33
CA GLU A 55 -10.81 7.09 5.67
C GLU A 55 -10.47 5.94 6.63
N ASP A 56 -11.19 4.82 6.53
CA ASP A 56 -10.97 3.62 7.35
C ASP A 56 -9.64 2.96 6.97
N VAL A 57 -9.32 2.88 5.67
CA VAL A 57 -8.03 2.39 5.18
C VAL A 57 -6.89 3.30 5.66
N LEU A 58 -7.05 4.62 5.57
CA LEU A 58 -6.07 5.58 6.07
C LEU A 58 -5.87 5.46 7.58
N GLN A 59 -6.91 5.12 8.36
CA GLN A 59 -6.78 4.85 9.79
C GLN A 59 -5.92 3.62 10.06
N VAL A 60 -6.13 2.52 9.33
CA VAL A 60 -5.29 1.32 9.42
C VAL A 60 -3.84 1.64 9.06
N LEU A 61 -3.61 2.41 7.99
CA LEU A 61 -2.26 2.84 7.59
C LEU A 61 -1.60 3.72 8.67
N ARG A 62 -2.33 4.68 9.25
CA ARG A 62 -1.83 5.50 10.36
C ARG A 62 -1.38 4.62 11.53
N GLN A 63 -2.12 3.57 11.88
CA GLN A 63 -1.70 2.65 12.93
C GLN A 63 -0.43 1.88 12.58
N ARG A 64 -0.24 1.48 11.32
CA ARG A 64 0.99 0.83 10.84
C ARG A 64 2.21 1.75 10.96
N PHE A 65 2.09 3.00 10.52
CA PHE A 65 3.17 3.99 10.63
C PHE A 65 3.39 4.51 12.06
N SER A 66 2.34 4.57 12.89
CA SER A 66 2.48 4.99 14.30
C SER A 66 3.29 3.99 15.12
N LYS A 67 3.21 2.69 14.78
CA LYS A 67 4.05 1.66 15.41
C LYS A 67 5.53 1.89 15.11
N SER A 68 5.92 2.16 13.87
CA SER A 68 7.33 2.41 13.53
C SER A 68 7.87 3.66 14.25
N GLY A 69 7.12 4.76 14.28
CA GLY A 69 7.59 6.02 14.88
C GLY A 69 7.75 6.01 16.41
N ILE A 70 6.94 5.23 17.15
CA ILE A 70 7.09 5.08 18.61
C ILE A 70 8.28 4.17 18.93
N GLU A 71 8.41 3.07 18.18
CA GLU A 71 9.50 2.12 18.35
C GLU A 71 10.86 2.77 18.04
N GLU A 72 10.95 3.52 16.94
CA GLU A 72 12.13 4.32 16.58
C GLU A 72 12.47 5.39 17.62
N LYS A 73 11.47 6.05 18.22
CA LYS A 73 11.69 7.03 19.30
C LYS A 73 12.20 6.35 20.58
N ARG A 74 11.70 5.16 20.92
CA ARG A 74 12.17 4.38 22.09
C ARG A 74 13.61 3.91 21.91
N SER A 75 13.97 3.42 20.73
CA SER A 75 15.35 3.02 20.42
C SER A 75 16.35 4.17 20.57
N ARG A 76 15.96 5.41 20.24
CA ARG A 76 16.80 6.61 20.47
C ARG A 76 17.00 6.94 21.96
N ALA A 77 15.96 6.75 22.79
CA ALA A 77 16.06 7.01 24.22
C ALA A 77 16.95 5.98 24.93
N THR A 78 16.83 4.70 24.56
CA THR A 78 17.66 3.62 25.12
C THR A 78 19.14 3.80 24.79
N HIS A 79 19.49 4.19 23.56
CA HIS A 79 20.89 4.45 23.19
C HIS A 79 21.52 5.58 24.03
N LYS A 80 20.77 6.65 24.30
CA LYS A 80 21.27 7.80 25.07
C LYS A 80 21.48 7.50 26.56
N SER A 81 20.82 6.46 27.10
CA SER A 81 20.97 6.04 28.50
C SER A 81 22.15 5.08 28.73
N VAL A 82 22.72 4.51 27.67
CA VAL A 82 23.84 3.55 27.77
C VAL A 82 25.20 4.23 27.60
N GLU A 83 25.23 5.46 27.08
CA GLU A 83 26.45 6.24 26.85
C GLU A 83 26.75 7.31 27.93
N ASN A 84 26.09 7.25 29.10
CA ASN A 84 26.30 8.19 30.22
C ASN A 84 26.70 7.48 31.51
#